data_AF-A0A293M5Y3-F1
#
_entry.id   AF-A0A293M5Y3-F1
#
_cell.length_a   1.000
_cell.length_b   1.000
_cell.length_c   1.000
_cell.angle_alpha   90.00
_cell.angle_beta   90.00
_cell.angle_gamma   90.00
#
_symmetry.space_group_name_H-M   'P 1'
#
loop_
_entity.id
_entity.type
_entity.pdbx_description
1 polymer ?
#
loop_
_entity_poly.entity_id
_entity_poly.type
_entity_poly.pdbx_seq_one_letter_code
_entity_poly.pdbx_strand_id
1 'polypeptide(L)'
;MKRSAMSIADNRMDEIDRKLALKTKYDQDPKASAYLRLFGNEIATLHLKEDVESINDVLRFVAGVTGPEGLSKSVLFADTTLTLPASNGLPIRLLVNGSASGALKMAGNADLRRDAIDIKGHIAPSGAVQLSVLMTVEAHKVHSGVKMVASMSSSWVVDGLFQVNKGAVKMQLNTPRRGQDAVEHTT
;
A
#
# COMPACT_ATOMS: atom_id res chain seq x y z
N MET A 1 44.98 61.18 -2.06
CA MET A 1 44.47 60.30 -3.15
C MET A 1 45.26 59.00 -3.18
N LYS A 2 44.67 57.87 -2.75
CA LYS A 2 44.95 56.52 -3.28
C LYS A 2 43.88 55.55 -2.75
N ARG A 3 43.30 54.76 -3.66
CA ARG A 3 42.13 53.88 -3.49
C ARG A 3 42.53 52.48 -3.01
N SER A 4 41.57 51.79 -2.37
CA SER A 4 41.27 50.33 -2.40
C SER A 4 42.41 49.33 -2.10
N ALA A 5 42.23 48.32 -1.26
CA ALA A 5 41.27 47.25 -1.49
C ALA A 5 40.79 46.60 -0.18
N MET A 6 39.47 46.38 -0.11
CA MET A 6 38.78 45.62 0.92
C MET A 6 39.08 44.13 0.68
N SER A 7 39.73 43.47 1.65
CA SER A 7 39.97 42.03 1.65
C SER A 7 38.63 41.30 1.80
N ILE A 8 38.07 40.84 0.67
CA ILE A 8 36.91 39.94 0.61
C ILE A 8 37.41 38.66 -0.04
N ALA A 9 38.07 37.78 0.72
CA ALA A 9 38.49 36.48 0.18
C ALA A 9 38.84 35.44 1.25
N ASP A 10 38.00 35.27 2.29
CA ASP A 10 38.18 34.10 3.17
C ASP A 10 36.84 33.49 3.63
N ASN A 11 35.88 34.32 4.03
CA ASN A 11 34.58 33.81 4.51
C ASN A 11 33.67 33.17 3.45
N ARG A 12 33.93 33.39 2.15
CA ARG A 12 33.08 32.81 1.08
C ARG A 12 33.50 31.41 0.67
N MET A 13 34.75 31.02 0.88
CA MET A 13 35.23 29.67 0.57
C MET A 13 34.76 28.65 1.63
N ASP A 14 34.76 29.04 2.91
CA ASP A 14 34.16 28.25 4.01
C ASP A 14 32.64 28.07 3.90
N GLU A 15 31.95 28.98 3.21
CA GLU A 15 30.50 28.87 2.96
C GLU A 15 30.21 27.95 1.77
N ILE A 16 31.12 27.92 0.78
CA ILE A 16 31.04 27.02 -0.38
C ILE A 16 31.37 25.58 0.04
N ASP A 17 32.36 25.36 0.90
CA ASP A 17 32.67 24.04 1.45
C ASP A 17 31.56 23.50 2.35
N ARG A 18 30.89 24.37 3.13
CA ARG A 18 29.67 23.99 3.86
C ARG A 18 28.50 23.67 2.92
N LYS A 19 28.35 24.37 1.79
CA LYS A 19 27.32 24.05 0.78
C LYS A 19 27.63 22.80 -0.05
N LEU A 20 28.90 22.45 -0.23
CA LEU A 20 29.35 21.20 -0.86
C LEU A 20 29.26 20.01 0.11
N ALA A 21 29.56 20.20 1.39
CA ALA A 21 29.37 19.18 2.44
C ALA A 21 27.87 18.90 2.75
N LEU A 22 26.97 19.82 2.40
CA LEU A 22 25.52 19.59 2.44
C LEU A 22 25.01 18.74 1.25
N LYS A 23 25.85 18.51 0.23
CA LYS A 23 25.53 17.63 -0.90
C LYS A 23 25.78 16.15 -0.60
N THR A 24 26.20 15.81 0.61
CA THR A 24 26.21 14.44 1.15
C THR A 24 24.89 14.08 1.87
N LYS A 25 23.87 14.94 1.81
CA LYS A 25 22.47 14.59 2.14
C LYS A 25 21.75 13.90 0.96
N TYR A 26 22.48 13.07 0.21
CA TYR A 26 21.98 12.24 -0.88
C TYR A 26 22.28 10.76 -0.58
N ASP A 27 22.14 10.36 0.68
CA ASP A 27 22.20 8.95 1.10
C ASP A 27 20.86 8.52 1.70
N GLN A 28 19.78 8.78 0.94
CA GLN A 28 18.42 8.37 1.27
C GLN A 28 17.70 7.86 0.02
N ASP A 29 18.44 7.37 -0.99
CA ASP A 29 17.80 6.62 -2.06
C ASP A 29 17.40 5.25 -1.49
N PRO A 30 16.11 4.89 -1.50
CA PRO A 30 15.68 3.60 -1.00
C PRO A 30 16.33 2.49 -1.84
N LYS A 31 17.11 1.63 -1.20
CA LYS A 31 17.82 0.53 -1.88
C LYS A 31 16.84 -0.46 -2.52
N ALA A 32 15.66 -0.59 -1.94
CA ALA A 32 14.52 -1.23 -2.58
C ALA A 32 13.24 -0.42 -2.35
N SER A 33 12.44 -0.29 -3.40
CA SER A 33 11.11 0.31 -3.32
C SER A 33 10.08 -0.63 -3.96
N ALA A 34 8.90 -0.70 -3.34
CA ALA A 34 7.75 -1.39 -3.89
C ALA A 34 6.57 -0.43 -3.87
N TYR A 35 5.78 -0.41 -4.94
CA TYR A 35 4.62 0.45 -5.08
C TYR A 35 3.39 -0.38 -5.45
N LEU A 36 2.25 -0.02 -4.89
CA LEU A 36 0.96 -0.59 -5.23
C LEU A 36 0.19 0.44 -6.05
N ARG A 37 -0.15 0.09 -7.29
CA ARG A 37 -0.97 0.92 -8.18
C ARG A 37 -2.34 0.31 -8.39
N LEU A 38 -3.38 1.13 -8.24
CA LEU A 38 -4.75 0.81 -8.62
C LEU A 38 -5.26 1.89 -9.56
N PHE A 39 -5.73 1.50 -10.75
CA PHE A 39 -6.25 2.41 -11.77
C PHE A 39 -5.29 3.54 -12.19
N GLY A 40 -3.98 3.25 -12.24
CA GLY A 40 -2.95 4.25 -12.57
C GLY A 40 -2.54 5.15 -11.41
N ASN A 41 -3.27 5.12 -10.28
CA ASN A 41 -2.92 5.85 -9.08
C ASN A 41 -2.08 4.98 -8.14
N GLU A 42 -1.01 5.57 -7.61
CA GLU A 42 -0.20 4.95 -6.55
C GLU A 42 -0.92 5.10 -5.22
N ILE A 43 -1.24 3.98 -4.57
CA ILE A 43 -2.02 3.96 -3.33
C ILE A 43 -1.20 3.53 -2.11
N ALA A 44 -0.03 2.94 -2.33
CA ALA A 44 0.94 2.63 -1.29
C ALA A 44 2.35 2.57 -1.86
N THR A 45 3.30 3.11 -1.11
CA THR A 45 4.73 3.04 -1.40
C THR A 45 5.45 2.48 -0.19
N LEU A 46 6.26 1.44 -0.40
CA LEU A 46 7.10 0.81 0.59
C LEU A 46 8.56 1.09 0.21
N HIS A 47 9.30 1.64 1.15
CA HIS A 47 10.71 1.95 0.98
C HIS A 47 11.52 1.17 2.02
N LEU A 48 12.48 0.37 1.55
CA LEU A 48 13.53 -0.17 2.40
C LEU A 48 14.71 0.80 2.34
N LYS A 49 14.99 1.43 3.48
CA LYS A 49 16.01 2.48 3.61
C LYS A 49 17.39 1.95 4.03
N GLU A 50 17.46 0.71 4.49
CA GLU A 50 18.70 0.10 5.01
C GLU A 50 19.23 -0.96 4.03
N ASP A 51 20.55 -1.16 4.00
CA ASP A 51 21.14 -2.34 3.35
C ASP A 51 20.53 -3.60 3.96
N VAL A 52 20.16 -4.56 3.12
CA VAL A 52 19.75 -5.88 3.57
C VAL A 52 21.02 -6.68 3.89
N GLU A 53 21.78 -6.23 4.89
CA GLU A 53 23.02 -6.86 5.33
C GLU A 53 22.75 -8.05 6.25
N SER A 54 21.58 -8.08 6.91
CA SER A 54 21.23 -9.12 7.89
C SER A 54 19.84 -9.69 7.70
N ILE A 55 19.70 -10.98 8.03
CA ILE A 55 18.40 -11.66 8.21
C ILE A 55 17.51 -10.89 9.19
N ASN A 56 18.10 -10.17 10.16
CA ASN A 56 17.33 -9.35 11.10
C ASN A 56 16.59 -8.19 10.44
N ASP A 57 17.12 -7.60 9.37
CA ASP A 57 16.49 -6.47 8.69
C ASP A 57 15.32 -6.95 7.82
N VAL A 58 15.48 -8.12 7.21
CA VAL A 58 14.37 -8.85 6.57
C VAL A 58 13.29 -9.19 7.60
N LEU A 59 13.67 -9.69 8.78
CA LEU A 59 12.73 -10.00 9.85
C LEU A 59 12.03 -8.74 10.40
N ARG A 60 12.72 -7.60 10.47
CA ARG A 60 12.13 -6.30 10.86
C ARG A 60 11.17 -5.75 9.80
N PHE A 61 11.54 -5.85 8.53
CA PHE A 61 10.66 -5.49 7.42
C PHE A 61 9.40 -6.35 7.44
N VAL A 62 9.58 -7.68 7.55
CA VAL A 62 8.49 -8.63 7.73
C VAL A 62 7.68 -8.20 8.95
N ALA A 63 8.26 -8.07 10.14
CA ALA A 63 7.56 -7.64 11.36
C ALA A 63 6.75 -6.34 11.21
N GLY A 64 7.27 -5.35 10.47
CA GLY A 64 6.57 -4.10 10.18
C GLY A 64 5.36 -4.27 9.25
N VAL A 65 5.43 -5.22 8.32
CA VAL A 65 4.31 -5.60 7.45
C VAL A 65 3.38 -6.62 8.13
N THR A 66 3.87 -7.39 9.10
CA THR A 66 3.15 -8.45 9.85
C THR A 66 2.55 -7.95 11.16
N GLY A 67 2.43 -6.64 11.39
CA GLY A 67 1.68 -6.13 12.54
C GLY A 67 0.29 -6.81 12.64
N PRO A 68 -0.37 -6.81 13.81
CA PRO A 68 -1.58 -7.62 14.06
C PRO A 68 -2.70 -7.44 13.02
N GLU A 69 -2.72 -6.32 12.30
CA GLU A 69 -3.71 -6.01 11.26
C GLU A 69 -3.20 -6.14 9.81
N GLY A 70 -1.88 -6.30 9.60
CA GLY A 70 -1.23 -6.22 8.30
C GLY A 70 -1.21 -4.79 7.72
N LEU A 71 -0.74 -4.63 6.48
CA LEU A 71 -0.86 -3.37 5.76
C LEU A 71 -2.19 -3.35 5.01
N SER A 72 -3.04 -2.35 5.26
CA SER A 72 -4.30 -2.15 4.54
C SER A 72 -4.48 -0.69 4.15
N LYS A 73 -4.86 -0.45 2.90
CA LYS A 73 -5.10 0.88 2.33
C LYS A 73 -6.35 0.85 1.47
N SER A 74 -7.18 1.88 1.62
CA SER A 74 -8.40 2.07 0.85
C SER A 74 -8.44 3.48 0.29
N VAL A 75 -8.95 3.64 -0.93
CA VAL A 75 -9.08 4.92 -1.62
C VAL A 75 -10.49 5.04 -2.20
N LEU A 76 -11.04 6.24 -2.16
CA LEU A 76 -12.21 6.62 -2.95
C LEU A 76 -11.70 7.22 -4.26
N PHE A 77 -12.06 6.60 -5.39
CA PHE A 77 -11.71 7.11 -6.72
C PHE A 77 -12.87 7.83 -7.39
N ALA A 78 -14.10 7.64 -6.91
CA ALA A 78 -15.26 8.40 -7.35
C ALA A 78 -16.14 8.70 -6.13
N ASP A 79 -16.47 9.98 -5.96
CA ASP A 79 -17.49 10.44 -5.02
C ASP A 79 -18.21 11.62 -5.70
N THR A 80 -19.43 11.38 -6.16
CA THR A 80 -20.19 12.37 -6.91
C THR A 80 -21.64 12.32 -6.52
N THR A 81 -22.17 13.47 -6.12
CA THR A 81 -23.59 13.66 -5.85
C THR A 81 -24.14 14.70 -6.81
N LEU A 82 -25.21 14.36 -7.50
CA LEU A 82 -25.91 15.24 -8.42
C LEU A 82 -27.38 15.31 -8.01
N THR A 83 -27.92 16.52 -7.93
CA THR A 83 -29.36 16.72 -7.68
C THR A 83 -29.95 17.45 -8.88
N LEU A 84 -30.93 16.83 -9.54
CA LEU A 84 -31.61 17.38 -10.70
C LEU A 84 -33.11 17.45 -10.45
N PRO A 85 -33.80 18.51 -10.88
CA PRO A 85 -35.25 18.51 -10.92
C PRO A 85 -35.73 17.56 -12.03
N ALA A 86 -36.61 16.62 -11.69
CA ALA A 86 -37.35 15.83 -12.67
C ALA A 86 -38.36 16.70 -13.43
N SER A 87 -38.86 16.19 -14.55
CA SER A 87 -39.92 16.85 -15.33
C SER A 87 -41.21 17.10 -14.53
N ASN A 88 -41.45 16.33 -13.46
CA ASN A 88 -42.57 16.52 -12.53
C ASN A 88 -42.25 17.47 -11.35
N GLY A 89 -41.09 18.15 -11.36
CA GLY A 89 -40.66 19.08 -10.33
C GLY A 89 -40.09 18.43 -9.06
N LEU A 90 -40.08 17.10 -8.96
CA LEU A 90 -39.48 16.40 -7.82
C LEU A 90 -37.95 16.34 -7.95
N PRO A 91 -37.19 16.52 -6.87
CA PRO A 91 -35.75 16.36 -6.91
C PRO A 91 -35.37 14.88 -7.06
N ILE A 92 -34.55 14.59 -8.07
CA ILE A 92 -33.83 13.34 -8.23
C ILE A 92 -32.42 13.55 -7.67
N ARG A 93 -32.00 12.70 -6.73
CA ARG A 93 -30.62 12.64 -6.26
C ARG A 93 -29.93 11.42 -6.86
N LEU A 94 -28.78 11.62 -7.47
CA LEU A 94 -27.89 10.58 -7.98
C LEU A 94 -26.59 10.63 -7.19
N LEU A 95 -26.28 9.54 -6.49
CA LEU A 95 -25.01 9.36 -5.78
C LEU A 95 -24.22 8.25 -6.46
N VAL A 96 -22.96 8.53 -6.76
CA VAL A 96 -22.01 7.57 -7.33
C VAL A 96 -20.79 7.51 -6.43
N ASN A 97 -20.48 6.31 -5.94
CA ASN A 97 -19.37 6.04 -5.03
C ASN A 97 -18.52 4.91 -5.60
N GLY A 98 -17.24 5.18 -5.82
CA GLY A 98 -16.26 4.21 -6.30
C GLY A 98 -15.11 4.11 -5.30
N SER A 99 -14.86 2.91 -4.79
CA SER A 99 -13.79 2.63 -3.82
C SER A 99 -12.92 1.47 -4.26
N ALA A 100 -11.64 1.53 -3.91
CA ALA A 100 -10.72 0.44 -4.10
C ALA A 100 -9.91 0.24 -2.82
N SER A 101 -9.71 -1.01 -2.42
CA SER A 101 -8.94 -1.39 -1.25
C SER A 101 -7.89 -2.44 -1.60
N GLY A 102 -6.77 -2.39 -0.90
CA GLY A 102 -5.69 -3.35 -1.00
C GLY A 102 -5.17 -3.65 0.39
N ALA A 103 -4.93 -4.92 0.67
CA ALA A 103 -4.31 -5.35 1.91
C ALA A 103 -3.24 -6.42 1.65
N LEU A 104 -2.16 -6.34 2.42
CA LEU A 104 -1.05 -7.28 2.41
C LEU A 104 -0.82 -7.77 3.83
N LYS A 105 -0.99 -9.08 4.04
CA LYS A 105 -0.59 -9.76 5.25
C LYS A 105 0.64 -10.59 4.98
N MET A 106 1.61 -10.50 5.88
CA MET A 106 2.80 -11.35 5.87
C MET A 106 2.93 -11.97 7.26
N ALA A 107 3.50 -13.17 7.36
CA ALA A 107 3.93 -13.80 8.60
C ALA A 107 5.21 -14.59 8.33
N GLY A 108 6.16 -14.52 9.26
CA GLY A 108 7.45 -15.20 9.14
C GLY A 108 7.88 -15.75 10.48
N ASN A 109 8.36 -16.99 10.51
CA ASN A 109 8.95 -17.59 11.69
C ASN A 109 10.23 -18.34 11.30
N ALA A 110 11.30 -18.15 12.06
CA ALA A 110 12.56 -18.83 11.88
C ALA A 110 12.98 -19.48 13.21
N ASP A 111 13.16 -20.79 13.21
CA ASP A 111 13.73 -21.57 14.31
C ASP A 111 15.12 -22.05 13.90
N LEU A 112 16.14 -21.49 14.54
CA LEU A 112 17.55 -21.79 14.31
C LEU A 112 18.07 -22.68 15.44
N ARG A 113 18.37 -23.94 15.12
CA ARG A 113 18.97 -24.91 16.04
C ARG A 113 20.37 -25.27 15.54
N ARG A 114 21.24 -25.78 16.43
CA ARG A 114 22.66 -26.06 16.11
C ARG A 114 22.87 -26.87 14.83
N ASP A 115 21.99 -27.82 14.50
CA ASP A 115 22.12 -28.72 13.34
C ASP A 115 20.92 -28.66 12.37
N ALA A 116 19.97 -27.74 12.61
CA ALA A 116 18.74 -27.64 11.82
C ALA A 116 18.22 -26.21 11.74
N ILE A 117 17.72 -25.84 10.56
CA ILE A 117 17.12 -24.53 10.28
C ILE A 117 15.71 -24.79 9.75
N ASP A 118 14.68 -24.23 10.39
CA ASP A 118 13.29 -24.24 9.90
C ASP A 118 12.80 -22.81 9.71
N ILE A 119 12.45 -22.45 8.48
CA ILE A 119 11.94 -21.15 8.09
C ILE A 119 10.56 -21.34 7.48
N LYS A 120 9.56 -20.68 8.08
CA LYS A 120 8.18 -20.62 7.61
C LYS A 120 7.84 -19.21 7.20
N GLY A 121 7.34 -19.05 5.98
CA GLY A 121 6.84 -17.79 5.44
C GLY A 121 5.39 -17.95 4.98
N HIS A 122 4.60 -16.91 5.20
CA HIS A 122 3.21 -16.82 4.76
C HIS A 122 2.99 -15.42 4.20
N ILE A 123 2.43 -15.34 2.99
CA ILE A 123 2.13 -14.06 2.31
C ILE A 123 0.73 -14.16 1.74
N ALA A 124 -0.14 -13.22 2.12
CA ALA A 124 -1.53 -13.17 1.69
C ALA A 124 -1.88 -11.76 1.19
N PRO A 125 -1.67 -11.46 -0.10
CA PRO A 125 -2.19 -10.26 -0.72
C PRO A 125 -3.69 -10.38 -1.01
N SER A 126 -4.40 -9.25 -0.86
CA SER A 126 -5.81 -9.11 -1.24
C SER A 126 -6.09 -7.72 -1.77
N GLY A 127 -7.10 -7.62 -2.63
CA GLY A 127 -7.62 -6.34 -3.09
C GLY A 127 -9.08 -6.45 -3.48
N ALA A 128 -9.80 -5.34 -3.36
CA ALA A 128 -11.19 -5.24 -3.74
C ALA A 128 -11.49 -3.89 -4.40
N VAL A 129 -12.50 -3.87 -5.26
CA VAL A 129 -13.03 -2.68 -5.91
C VAL A 129 -14.55 -2.73 -5.78
N GLN A 130 -15.16 -1.59 -5.46
CA GLN A 130 -16.60 -1.45 -5.37
C GLN A 130 -17.05 -0.19 -6.10
N LEU A 131 -18.15 -0.30 -6.84
CA LEU A 131 -18.89 0.80 -7.44
C LEU A 131 -20.33 0.73 -6.96
N SER A 132 -20.82 1.80 -6.34
CA SER A 132 -22.18 1.96 -5.87
C SER A 132 -22.84 3.14 -6.55
N VAL A 133 -24.03 2.93 -7.09
CA VAL A 133 -24.89 3.97 -7.68
C VAL A 133 -26.21 3.96 -6.94
N LEU A 134 -26.64 5.10 -6.44
CA LEU A 134 -27.91 5.28 -5.76
C LEU A 134 -28.68 6.42 -6.42
N MET A 135 -29.85 6.10 -6.96
CA MET A 135 -30.79 7.07 -7.50
C MET A 135 -32.01 7.14 -6.57
N THR A 136 -32.34 8.32 -6.06
CA THR A 136 -33.53 8.52 -5.22
C THR A 136 -34.37 9.68 -5.73
N VAL A 137 -35.67 9.59 -5.50
CA VAL A 137 -36.66 10.64 -5.77
C VAL A 137 -37.39 10.93 -4.47
N GLU A 138 -37.44 12.20 -4.08
CA GLU A 138 -38.13 12.64 -2.86
C GLU A 138 -39.45 13.33 -3.24
N ALA A 139 -40.56 12.78 -2.75
CA ALA A 139 -41.91 13.29 -2.99
C ALA A 139 -42.59 13.64 -1.66
N HIS A 140 -42.19 14.74 -1.02
CA HIS A 140 -42.72 15.31 0.24
C HIS A 140 -42.86 14.32 1.43
N LYS A 141 -43.74 13.31 1.34
CA LYS A 141 -43.95 12.23 2.33
C LYS A 141 -43.48 10.85 1.86
N VAL A 142 -43.12 10.67 0.59
CA VAL A 142 -42.72 9.39 -0.01
C VAL A 142 -41.32 9.49 -0.59
N HIS A 143 -40.49 8.49 -0.31
CA HIS A 143 -39.13 8.38 -0.85
C HIS A 143 -39.08 7.08 -1.65
N SER A 144 -38.60 7.15 -2.89
CA SER A 144 -38.38 5.97 -3.74
C SER A 144 -36.99 6.03 -4.35
N GLY A 145 -36.37 4.89 -4.63
CA GLY A 145 -35.05 4.87 -5.22
C GLY A 145 -34.58 3.49 -5.65
N VAL A 146 -33.48 3.48 -6.39
CA VAL A 146 -32.81 2.29 -6.91
C VAL A 146 -31.34 2.36 -6.49
N LYS A 147 -30.84 1.27 -5.92
CA LYS A 147 -29.43 1.10 -5.56
C LYS A 147 -28.84 -0.01 -6.42
N MET A 148 -27.69 0.24 -7.03
CA MET A 148 -26.90 -0.74 -7.76
C MET A 148 -25.50 -0.80 -7.14
N VAL A 149 -25.03 -2.00 -6.82
CA VAL A 149 -23.68 -2.23 -6.27
C VAL A 149 -22.98 -3.28 -7.12
N ALA A 150 -21.82 -2.93 -7.67
CA ALA A 150 -20.91 -3.84 -8.33
C ALA A 150 -19.62 -3.93 -7.52
N SER A 151 -19.18 -5.15 -7.20
CA SER A 151 -17.94 -5.39 -6.46
C SER A 151 -17.12 -6.49 -7.08
N MET A 152 -15.80 -6.34 -7.04
CA MET A 152 -14.84 -7.33 -7.48
C MET A 152 -13.72 -7.44 -6.44
N SER A 153 -13.40 -8.65 -6.02
CA SER A 153 -12.32 -8.92 -5.07
C SER A 153 -11.39 -10.01 -5.60
N SER A 154 -10.13 -9.95 -5.18
CA SER A 154 -9.11 -10.96 -5.46
C SER A 154 -8.24 -11.14 -4.22
N SER A 155 -7.95 -12.38 -3.87
CA SER A 155 -7.07 -12.73 -2.75
C SER A 155 -6.28 -13.97 -3.10
N TRP A 156 -4.98 -13.93 -2.84
CA TRP A 156 -4.06 -15.05 -3.02
C TRP A 156 -3.36 -15.33 -1.70
N VAL A 157 -2.96 -16.58 -1.48
CA VAL A 157 -2.23 -16.98 -0.27
C VAL A 157 -1.09 -17.90 -0.66
N VAL A 158 0.13 -17.54 -0.32
CA VAL A 158 1.32 -18.36 -0.60
C VAL A 158 1.99 -18.71 0.72
N ASP A 159 2.10 -20.03 0.99
CA ASP A 159 2.85 -20.55 2.13
C ASP A 159 4.16 -21.17 1.64
N GLY A 160 5.27 -20.75 2.24
CA GLY A 160 6.60 -21.29 2.00
C GLY A 160 7.16 -21.93 3.26
N LEU A 161 7.72 -23.12 3.14
CA LEU A 161 8.43 -23.82 4.19
C LEU A 161 9.79 -24.27 3.67
N PHE A 162 10.84 -23.88 4.37
CA PHE A 162 12.21 -24.23 4.08
C PHE A 162 12.84 -24.88 5.32
N GLN A 163 13.22 -26.14 5.20
CA GLN A 163 13.80 -26.91 6.29
C GLN A 163 15.15 -27.48 5.85
N VAL A 164 16.17 -27.27 6.67
CA VAL A 164 17.50 -27.88 6.51
C VAL A 164 17.79 -28.69 7.75
N ASN A 165 18.09 -29.97 7.61
CA ASN A 165 18.42 -30.84 8.74
C ASN A 165 19.55 -31.79 8.34
N LYS A 166 20.72 -31.65 8.97
CA LYS A 166 21.90 -32.52 8.76
C LYS A 166 22.23 -32.80 7.27
N GLY A 167 22.14 -31.77 6.42
CA GLY A 167 22.46 -31.86 4.99
C GLY A 167 21.27 -32.21 4.07
N ALA A 168 20.11 -32.58 4.62
CA ALA A 168 18.88 -32.73 3.85
C ALA A 168 18.12 -31.39 3.78
N VAL A 169 17.78 -30.96 2.56
CA VAL A 169 16.99 -29.75 2.30
C VAL A 169 15.59 -30.16 1.87
N LYS A 170 14.57 -29.69 2.59
CA LYS A 170 13.17 -29.86 2.25
C LYS A 170 12.55 -28.49 2.00
N MET A 171 12.13 -28.26 0.77
CA MET A 171 11.39 -27.07 0.36
C MET A 171 9.95 -27.49 0.05
N GLN A 172 8.98 -26.84 0.69
CA GLN A 172 7.56 -27.00 0.38
C GLN A 172 6.98 -25.63 0.07
N LEU A 173 6.35 -25.52 -1.09
CA LEU A 173 5.63 -24.33 -1.52
C LEU A 173 4.18 -24.74 -1.76
N ASN A 174 3.26 -24.21 -0.96
CA ASN A 174 1.84 -24.44 -1.19
C ASN A 174 1.33 -23.44 -2.23
N THR A 175 0.66 -23.96 -3.24
CA THR A 175 0.09 -23.19 -4.35
C THR A 175 -1.01 -22.25 -3.86
N PRO A 176 -1.18 -21.06 -4.50
CA PRO A 176 -2.21 -20.11 -4.14
C PRO A 176 -3.60 -20.71 -4.02
N ARG A 177 -4.12 -20.74 -2.79
CA ARG A 177 -5.55 -20.93 -2.55
C ARG A 177 -6.24 -19.60 -2.78
N ARG A 178 -7.24 -19.59 -3.66
CA ARG A 178 -8.14 -18.45 -3.84
C ARG A 178 -8.96 -18.32 -2.56
N GLY A 179 -8.81 -17.22 -1.82
CA GLY A 179 -9.72 -16.92 -0.72
C GLY A 179 -11.09 -16.65 -1.31
N GLN A 180 -11.97 -17.64 -1.23
CA GLN A 180 -13.34 -17.51 -1.70
C GLN A 180 -14.12 -16.65 -0.70
N ASP A 181 -14.17 -15.34 -0.95
CA ASP A 181 -15.26 -14.50 -0.45
C ASP A 181 -16.12 -14.12 -1.65
N ALA A 182 -17.13 -14.95 -1.89
CA ALA A 182 -18.29 -14.56 -2.68
C ALA A 182 -18.99 -13.42 -1.92
N VAL A 183 -18.98 -12.22 -2.48
CA VAL A 183 -19.90 -11.17 -2.03
C VAL A 183 -21.15 -11.25 -2.90
N GLU A 184 -22.21 -11.58 -2.19
CA GLU A 184 -23.58 -11.85 -2.58
C GLU A 184 -24.19 -10.72 -3.43
N HIS A 185 -24.86 -11.10 -4.53
CA HIS A 185 -25.76 -10.22 -5.25
C HIS A 185 -26.98 -9.90 -4.35
N THR A 186 -26.98 -8.77 -3.64
CA THR A 186 -28.24 -8.26 -3.08
C THR A 186 -28.99 -7.57 -4.20
N THR A 187 -30.06 -8.24 -4.67
CA THR A 187 -31.07 -7.72 -5.60
C THR A 187 -31.99 -6.73 -4.89
#